data_AF-A0A699YB51-F1
#
_entry.id   AF-A0A699YB51-F1
#
_cell.length_a   1.000
_cell.length_b   1.000
_cell.length_c   1.000
_cell.angle_alpha   90.00
_cell.angle_beta   90.00
_cell.angle_gamma   90.00
#
_symmetry.space_group_name_H-M   'P 1'
#
loop_
_entity.id
_entity.type
_entity.pdbx_description
1 polymer ?
#
loop_
_entity_poly.entity_id
_entity_poly.type
_entity_poly.pdbx_seq_one_letter_code
_entity_poly.pdbx_strand_id
1 'polypeptide(L)' 'MPELQPHRDASAALGVLDEVLRSSLGPLGSDQLVVNELQQVLCTASGADMLGVMHPHNPLVALAIRSTL' A
#
# COMPACT_ATOMS: atom_id res chain seq x y z
N MET A 1 -22.83 -2.97 18.55
CA MET A 1 -21.52 -3.24 17.92
C MET A 1 -21.73 -3.06 16.42
N PRO A 2 -21.08 -2.09 15.75
CA PRO A 2 -21.24 -1.98 14.31
C PRO A 2 -20.65 -3.24 13.66
N GLU A 3 -21.45 -3.93 12.86
CA GLU A 3 -21.01 -5.12 12.12
C GLU A 3 -19.98 -4.67 11.07
N LEU A 4 -18.74 -5.15 11.18
CA LEU A 4 -17.72 -4.99 10.15
C LEU A 4 -18.29 -5.55 8.84
N GLN A 5 -18.34 -4.75 7.78
CA GLN A 5 -18.75 -5.18 6.45
C GLN A 5 -17.48 -5.49 5.65
N PRO A 6 -16.92 -6.71 5.75
CA PRO A 6 -15.56 -7.03 5.30
C PRO A 6 -15.28 -6.69 3.83
N HIS A 7 -16.31 -6.77 2.98
CA HIS A 7 -16.20 -6.43 1.57
C HIS A 7 -16.02 -4.92 1.33
N ARG A 8 -16.73 -4.09 2.10
CA ARG A 8 -16.68 -2.63 1.95
C ARG A 8 -15.38 -2.06 2.49
N ASP A 9 -14.90 -2.65 3.59
CA ASP A 9 -13.63 -2.29 4.23
C ASP A 9 -12.42 -2.68 3.36
N ALA A 10 -12.50 -3.81 2.65
CA ALA A 10 -11.47 -4.23 1.71
C ALA A 10 -11.40 -3.34 0.46
N SER A 11 -12.54 -2.97 -0.11
CA SER A 11 -12.59 -2.06 -1.25
C SER A 11 -12.00 -0.69 -0.92
N ALA A 12 -12.28 -0.17 0.27
CA ALA A 12 -11.70 1.10 0.72
C ALA A 12 -10.18 1.00 0.90
N ALA A 13 -9.70 -0.08 1.54
CA ALA A 13 -8.26 -0.29 1.76
C ALA A 13 -7.48 -0.46 0.44
N LEU A 14 -8.05 -1.17 -0.53
CA LEU A 14 -7.46 -1.29 -1.87
C LEU A 14 -7.47 0.04 -2.63
N GLY A 15 -8.51 0.86 -2.46
CA GLY A 15 -8.57 2.20 -3.04
C GLY A 15 -7.47 3.13 -2.51
N VAL A 16 -7.17 3.05 -1.22
CA VAL A 16 -6.05 3.80 -0.61
C VAL A 16 -4.71 3.33 -1.19
N LEU A 17 -4.50 2.02 -1.33
CA LEU A 17 -3.28 1.49 -1.92
C LEU A 17 -3.07 1.98 -3.36
N ASP A 18 -4.13 1.94 -4.17
CA ASP A 18 -4.13 2.39 -5.56
C ASP A 18 -3.84 3.91 -5.67
N GLU A 19 -4.39 4.73 -4.79
CA GLU A 19 -4.10 6.16 -4.72
C GLU A 19 -2.61 6.44 -4.43
N VAL A 20 -2.03 5.73 -3.45
CA VAL A 20 -0.60 5.86 -3.11
C VAL A 20 0.28 5.47 -4.30
N LEU A 21 0.01 4.33 -4.94
CA LEU A 21 0.79 3.85 -6.08
C LEU A 21 0.69 4.79 -7.28
N ARG A 22 -0.50 5.34 -7.57
CA ARG A 22 -0.66 6.31 -8.66
C ARG A 22 0.08 7.61 -8.41
N SER A 23 0.21 8.04 -7.16
CA SER A 23 0.91 9.28 -6.82
C SER A 23 2.42 9.22 -7.09
N SER A 24 3.00 8.02 -7.17
CA SER A 24 4.43 7.81 -7.45
C SER A 24 4.71 7.42 -8.92
N LEU A 25 3.68 7.32 -9.77
CA LEU A 25 3.81 6.76 -11.11
C LEU A 25 4.19 7.80 -12.17
N GLY A 26 5.19 7.48 -12.98
CA GLY A 26 5.63 8.29 -14.13
C GLY A 26 6.62 9.40 -13.78
N PRO A 27 7.04 10.21 -14.78
CA PRO A 27 8.10 11.22 -14.60
C PRO A 27 7.71 12.42 -13.73
N LEU A 28 6.41 12.57 -13.44
CA LEU A 28 5.86 13.57 -12.52
C LEU A 28 5.41 12.93 -11.19
N GLY A 29 5.66 11.63 -11.01
CA GLY A 29 5.40 10.92 -9.77
C GLY A 29 6.24 11.49 -8.63
N SER A 30 5.69 11.43 -7.42
CA SER A 30 6.38 11.88 -6.21
C SER A 30 7.10 10.72 -5.54
N ASP A 31 8.30 10.99 -5.03
CA ASP A 31 8.97 10.08 -4.10
C ASP A 31 8.14 9.96 -2.82
N GLN A 32 8.03 8.73 -2.34
CA GLN A 32 7.32 8.40 -1.11
C GLN A 32 8.34 8.05 -0.02
N LEU A 33 8.09 8.55 1.18
CA LEU A 33 8.83 8.20 2.38
C LEU A 33 8.07 7.10 3.11
N VAL A 34 8.64 5.90 3.15
CA VAL A 34 8.07 4.74 3.82
C VAL A 34 8.91 4.39 5.04
N VAL A 35 8.27 4.25 6.19
CA VAL A 35 8.91 3.83 7.44
C VAL A 35 8.41 2.43 7.79
N ASN A 36 9.32 1.48 7.90
CA ASN A 36 8.97 0.10 8.24
C ASN A 36 8.91 -0.13 9.77
N GLU A 37 8.52 -1.34 10.17
CA GLU A 37 8.41 -1.72 11.58
C GLU A 37 9.75 -1.67 12.34
N LEU A 38 10.87 -1.72 11.62
CA LEU A 38 12.23 -1.60 12.15
C LEU A 38 12.72 -0.15 12.25
N GLN A 39 11.84 0.84 12.05
CA GLN A 39 12.17 2.27 12.02
C GLN A 39 13.18 2.65 10.92
N GLN A 40 13.29 1.83 9.87
CA GLN A 40 14.10 2.16 8.70
C GLN A 40 13.29 3.03 7.76
N VAL A 41 13.94 4.07 7.24
CA VAL A 41 13.36 5.03 6.31
C VAL A 41 13.80 4.66 4.89
N LEU A 42 12.83 4.42 4.01
CA LEU A 42 13.03 4.24 2.58
C LEU A 42 12.39 5.41 1.84
N CYS A 43 13.17 6.12 1.02
CA CYS A 43 12.66 7.14 0.11
C CYS A 43 12.69 6.56 -1.32
N THR A 44 11.53 6.38 -1.96
CA THR A 44 11.44 5.75 -3.28
C THR A 44 10.18 6.18 -4.04
N ALA A 45 10.28 6.35 -5.36
CA ALA A 45 9.14 6.43 -6.27
C ALA A 45 8.71 5.05 -6.81
N SER A 46 9.50 3.99 -6.56
CA SER A 46 9.21 2.64 -7.04
C SER A 46 8.06 2.03 -6.24
N GLY A 47 6.92 1.84 -6.91
CA GLY A 47 5.77 1.13 -6.33
C GLY A 47 6.14 -0.25 -5.79
N ALA A 48 6.97 -1.00 -6.51
CA ALA A 48 7.41 -2.33 -6.08
C ALA A 48 8.20 -2.29 -4.76
N ASP A 49 9.11 -1.32 -4.61
CA ASP A 49 9.90 -1.18 -3.38
C ASP A 49 9.01 -0.80 -2.20
N MET A 50 8.05 0.12 -2.41
CA MET A 50 7.06 0.49 -1.40
C MET A 50 6.22 -0.71 -0.97
N LEU A 51 5.73 -1.49 -1.94
CA LEU A 51 4.95 -2.69 -1.70
C LEU A 51 5.74 -3.75 -0.92
N GLY A 52 7.04 -3.89 -1.20
CA GLY A 52 7.92 -4.86 -0.55
C GLY A 52 8.19 -4.59 0.92
N VAL A 53 8.07 -3.35 1.38
CA VAL A 53 8.25 -2.98 2.80
C VAL A 53 6.94 -2.82 3.57
N MET A 54 5.80 -2.96 2.90
CA MET A 54 4.48 -2.74 3.48
C MET A 54 3.94 -4.01 4.15
N HIS A 55 3.47 -3.87 5.38
CA HIS A 55 2.81 -4.97 6.13
C HIS A 55 1.34 -4.63 6.41
N PRO A 56 0.44 -4.80 5.41
CA PRO A 56 -0.96 -4.45 5.60
C PRO A 56 -1.67 -5.41 6.57
N HIS A 57 -2.43 -4.87 7.50
CA HIS A 57 -3.28 -5.66 8.40
C HIS A 57 -4.47 -6.32 7.69
N ASN A 58 -4.91 -5.79 6.55
CA ASN A 58 -6.02 -6.35 5.78
C ASN A 58 -5.50 -7.50 4.88
N PRO A 59 -6.02 -8.73 5.04
CA PRO A 59 -5.51 -9.90 4.30
C PRO A 59 -5.75 -9.81 2.79
N LEU A 60 -6.78 -9.10 2.33
CA LEU A 60 -7.04 -8.91 0.90
C LEU A 60 -6.05 -7.92 0.28
N VAL A 61 -5.63 -6.92 1.05
CA VAL A 61 -4.54 -6.01 0.63
C VAL A 61 -3.21 -6.78 0.59
N ALA A 62 -2.93 -7.60 1.61
CA ALA A 62 -1.74 -8.46 1.61
C ALA A 62 -1.71 -9.40 0.38
N LEU A 63 -2.85 -9.99 0.03
CA LEU A 63 -2.98 -10.83 -1.17
C LEU A 63 -2.73 -10.03 -2.46
N ALA A 64 -3.30 -8.83 -2.59
CA ALA A 64 -3.11 -7.97 -3.75
C ALA A 64 -1.63 -7.59 -3.94
N ILE A 65 -0.93 -7.22 -2.86
CA ILE A 65 0.50 -6.93 -2.88
C ILE A 65 1.29 -8.15 -3.38
N ARG A 66 1.05 -9.33 -2.81
CA ARG A 66 1.74 -10.59 -3.20
C ARG A 66 1.45 -11.05 -4.62
N SER A 67 0.34 -10.62 -5.22
CA SER A 67 0.02 -10.94 -6.62
C SER A 67 0.71 -10.01 -7.64
N THR A 68 1.31 -8.92 -7.16
CA THR A 68 1.91 -7.87 -8.00
C THR A 68 3.44 -7.97 -8.05
N LEU A 69 4.06 -8.58 -7.03
CA LEU A 69 5.51 -8.83 -6.89
C LEU A 69 5.85 -10.27 -7.29
#